data_AF-A0AAP0N7J4-F1
#
_entry.id   AF-A0AAP0N7J4-F1
#
_cell.length_a   1.000
_cell.length_b   1.000
_cell.length_c   1.000
_cell.angle_alpha   90.00
_cell.angle_beta   90.00
_cell.angle_gamma   90.00
#
_symmetry.space_group_name_H-M   'P 1'
#
loop_
_entity.id
_entity.type
_entity.pdbx_description
1 polymer ?
#
loop_
_entity_poly.entity_id
_entity_poly.type
_entity_poly.pdbx_seq_one_letter_code
_entity_poly.pdbx_strand_id
1 'polypeptide(L)'
;MGLNPAPYTITCINFHANSTQLIGEDGFLIAAEVIGKAIRERLCNEEGVLKGAEKWISDYEALKRERVVGIVGSPKFAVYDMDFGWGKPKKSEVISIDITGFLSLYECRDAEGNLEVGLSFPRIKMEAFAAIFTNSLSKVPSLGTYASNN
;
A
#
# COMPACT_ATOMS: atom_id res chain seq x y z
N MET A 1 -26.62 11.08 -18.14
CA MET A 1 -25.76 10.24 -17.29
C MET A 1 -25.25 11.12 -16.17
N GLY A 2 -25.79 10.95 -14.96
CA GLY A 2 -25.29 11.68 -13.79
C GLY A 2 -23.91 11.16 -13.46
N LEU A 3 -22.88 12.00 -13.64
CA LEU A 3 -21.61 11.79 -12.98
C LEU A 3 -21.91 11.87 -11.47
N ASN A 4 -22.05 10.71 -10.83
CA ASN A 4 -21.94 10.63 -9.40
C ASN A 4 -20.47 10.98 -9.09
N PRO A 5 -20.16 12.11 -8.44
CA PRO A 5 -18.79 12.34 -8.02
C PRO A 5 -18.54 11.31 -6.92
N ALA A 6 -17.90 10.19 -7.26
CA ALA A 6 -17.22 9.41 -6.24
C ALA A 6 -16.22 10.40 -5.62
N PRO A 7 -16.37 10.78 -4.34
CA PRO A 7 -15.40 11.66 -3.72
C PRO A 7 -14.11 10.86 -3.73
N TYR A 8 -13.14 11.28 -4.54
CA TYR A 8 -11.76 10.83 -4.48
C TYR A 8 -11.18 11.42 -3.19
N THR A 9 -11.66 10.93 -2.06
CA THR A 9 -11.15 11.29 -0.75
C THR A 9 -9.81 10.59 -0.60
N ILE A 10 -8.72 11.32 -0.84
CA ILE A 10 -7.40 10.90 -0.39
C ILE A 10 -7.51 10.81 1.12
N THR A 11 -7.46 9.59 1.65
CA THR A 11 -7.46 9.36 3.10
C THR A 11 -6.04 8.97 3.46
N CYS A 12 -5.32 9.87 4.13
CA CYS A 12 -4.02 9.56 4.71
C CYS A 12 -4.24 8.85 6.05
N ILE A 13 -3.76 7.61 6.15
CA ILE A 13 -3.76 6.83 7.39
C ILE A 13 -2.32 6.77 7.87
N ASN A 14 -2.03 7.58 8.89
CA ASN A 14 -0.70 7.63 9.49
C ASN A 14 -0.61 6.59 10.59
N PHE A 15 0.53 5.91 10.64
CA PHE A 15 0.86 4.98 11.70
C PHE A 15 2.35 5.10 12.04
N HIS A 16 2.70 4.74 13.25
CA HIS A 16 4.08 4.80 13.73
C HIS A 16 4.46 3.45 14.32
N ALA A 17 5.62 2.95 13.91
CA ALA A 17 6.22 1.74 14.46
C ALA A 17 7.73 1.92 14.57
N ASN A 18 8.34 1.30 15.59
CA ASN A 18 9.78 1.35 15.77
C ASN A 18 10.46 0.40 14.78
N SER A 19 11.42 0.91 14.00
CA SER A 19 12.16 0.10 13.03
C SER A 19 12.84 -1.12 13.66
N THR A 20 13.29 -1.05 14.92
CA THR A 20 13.94 -2.21 15.57
C THR A 20 12.93 -3.32 15.89
N GLN A 21 11.66 -2.99 16.13
CA GLN A 21 10.60 -3.98 16.32
C GLN A 21 10.17 -4.57 14.97
N LEU A 22 10.11 -3.75 13.91
CA LEU A 22 9.70 -4.19 12.58
C LEU A 22 10.67 -5.17 11.91
N ILE A 23 11.95 -5.17 12.29
CA ILE A 23 12.95 -6.13 11.77
C ILE A 23 13.07 -7.40 12.62
N GLY A 24 12.36 -7.48 13.76
CA GLY A 24 12.34 -8.65 14.63
C GLY A 24 11.48 -9.79 14.06
N GLU A 25 11.49 -10.94 14.75
CA GLU A 25 10.73 -12.14 14.34
C GLU A 25 9.22 -11.86 14.18
N ASP A 26 8.65 -11.09 15.10
CA ASP A 26 7.23 -10.68 15.07
C ASP A 26 6.97 -9.41 14.24
N GLY A 27 7.98 -8.90 13.54
CA GLY A 27 7.93 -7.59 12.88
C GLY A 27 6.78 -7.44 11.89
N PHE A 28 6.45 -8.51 11.16
CA PHE A 28 5.29 -8.54 10.25
C PHE A 28 3.95 -8.44 10.99
N LEU A 29 3.78 -9.17 12.10
CA LEU A 29 2.56 -9.15 12.91
C LEU A 29 2.36 -7.76 13.55
N ILE A 30 3.43 -7.19 14.09
CA ILE A 30 3.44 -5.83 14.65
C ILE A 30 3.04 -4.81 13.57
N ALA A 31 3.60 -4.90 12.36
CA ALA A 31 3.24 -4.03 11.26
C ALA A 31 1.75 -4.13 10.92
N ALA A 32 1.23 -5.35 10.78
CA ALA A 32 -0.17 -5.60 10.47
C ALA A 32 -1.12 -5.07 11.56
N GLU A 33 -0.77 -5.28 12.83
CA GLU A 33 -1.54 -4.78 13.98
C GLU A 33 -1.58 -3.25 13.98
N VAL A 34 -0.42 -2.60 13.85
CA VAL A 34 -0.29 -1.13 13.87
C VAL A 34 -1.06 -0.49 12.72
N ILE A 35 -0.94 -1.04 11.50
CA ILE A 35 -1.68 -0.56 10.33
C ILE A 35 -3.19 -0.77 10.54
N GLY A 36 -3.62 -1.97 10.94
CA GLY A 36 -5.03 -2.30 11.15
C GLY A 36 -5.66 -1.44 12.24
N LYS A 37 -4.93 -1.17 13.33
CA LYS A 37 -5.35 -0.26 14.40
C LYS A 37 -5.51 1.16 13.88
N ALA A 38 -4.53 1.70 13.16
CA ALA A 38 -4.58 3.04 12.59
C ALA A 38 -5.77 3.21 11.62
N ILE A 39 -6.03 2.21 10.78
CA ILE A 39 -7.21 2.21 9.89
C ILE A 39 -8.49 2.26 10.71
N ARG A 40 -8.64 1.38 11.71
CA ARG A 40 -9.85 1.32 12.56
C ARG A 40 -10.07 2.63 13.32
N GLU A 41 -9.04 3.17 13.94
CA GLU A 41 -9.12 4.45 14.67
C GLU A 41 -9.53 5.60 13.76
N ARG A 42 -9.05 5.61 12.50
CA ARG A 42 -9.44 6.62 11.53
C ARG A 42 -10.90 6.47 11.10
N LEU A 43 -11.35 5.25 10.80
CA LEU A 43 -12.70 4.97 10.33
C LEU A 43 -13.76 5.15 11.42
N CYS A 44 -13.42 4.86 12.68
CA CYS A 44 -14.32 4.97 13.82
C CYS A 44 -14.26 6.35 14.50
N ASN A 45 -13.58 7.33 13.91
CA ASN A 45 -13.49 8.67 14.47
C ASN A 45 -14.83 9.42 14.33
N GLU A 46 -15.44 9.81 15.44
CA GLU A 46 -16.73 10.51 15.47
C GLU A 46 -16.69 11.89 14.79
N GLU A 47 -15.52 12.53 14.75
CA GLU A 47 -15.31 13.79 14.01
C GLU A 47 -15.06 13.57 12.50
N GLY A 48 -15.12 12.32 12.05
CA GLY A 48 -15.03 11.91 10.66
C GLY A 48 -13.62 11.56 10.17
N VAL A 49 -13.57 10.88 9.02
CA VAL A 49 -12.34 10.35 8.41
C VAL A 49 -11.39 11.43 7.86
N LEU A 50 -11.78 12.71 7.91
CA LEU A 50 -10.98 13.86 7.48
C LEU A 50 -10.52 14.75 8.65
N LYS A 51 -10.76 14.36 9.90
CA LYS A 51 -10.25 15.09 11.07
C LYS A 51 -8.74 15.37 10.93
N GLY A 52 -8.31 16.63 11.04
CA GLY A 52 -6.90 17.02 10.97
C GLY A 52 -6.29 17.03 9.57
N ALA A 53 -7.09 16.88 8.50
CA ALA A 53 -6.60 16.89 7.12
C ALA A 53 -5.88 18.20 6.75
N GLU A 54 -6.24 19.31 7.40
CA GLU A 54 -5.61 20.61 7.22
C GLU A 54 -4.12 20.64 7.62
N LYS A 55 -3.65 19.65 8.39
CA LYS A 55 -2.25 19.55 8.84
C LYS A 55 -1.43 18.49 8.11
N TRP A 56 -2.05 17.62 7.32
CA TRP A 56 -1.38 16.44 6.75
C TRP A 56 -0.12 16.76 5.94
N ILE A 57 -0.17 17.82 5.13
CA ILE A 57 0.99 18.24 4.32
C ILE A 57 2.12 18.70 5.24
N SER A 58 1.83 19.57 6.21
CA SER A 58 2.83 20.08 7.14
C SER A 58 3.40 18.98 8.05
N ASP A 59 2.55 18.05 8.50
CA ASP A 59 2.97 16.89 9.28
C ASP A 59 3.91 15.99 8.47
N TYR A 60 3.59 15.74 7.19
CA TYR A 60 4.45 14.98 6.28
C TYR A 60 5.78 15.69 6.03
N GLU A 61 5.77 17.00 5.78
CA GLU A 61 6.98 17.79 5.55
C GLU A 61 7.91 17.84 6.77
N ALA A 62 7.36 17.69 7.98
CA ALA A 62 8.13 17.62 9.21
C ALA A 62 8.83 16.26 9.43
N LEU A 63 8.47 15.21 8.68
CA LEU A 63 9.06 13.88 8.83
C LEU A 63 10.39 13.76 8.07
N LYS A 64 11.30 12.95 8.64
CA LYS A 64 12.52 12.53 7.92
C LYS A 64 12.14 11.53 6.83
N ARG A 65 12.37 11.87 5.57
CA ARG A 65 11.98 11.05 4.41
C ARG A 65 12.50 9.61 4.49
N GLU A 66 13.68 9.40 5.06
CA GLU A 66 14.28 8.06 5.23
C GLU A 66 13.53 7.17 6.23
N ARG A 67 12.60 7.74 7.00
CA ARG A 67 11.80 7.06 8.03
C ARG A 67 10.32 6.98 7.65
N VAL A 68 9.95 7.41 6.44
CA VAL A 68 8.56 7.38 5.96
C VAL A 68 8.45 6.36 4.84
N VAL A 69 7.41 5.53 4.92
CA VAL A 69 6.95 4.70 3.81
C VAL A 69 5.53 5.16 3.50
N GLY A 70 5.31 5.63 2.27
CA GLY A 70 3.98 5.98 1.78
C GLY A 70 3.50 4.96 0.75
N ILE A 71 2.18 4.79 0.67
CA ILE A 71 1.52 4.00 -0.37
C ILE A 71 0.62 4.94 -1.17
N VAL A 72 0.72 4.88 -2.49
CA VAL A 72 -0.19 5.54 -3.43
C VAL A 72 -1.03 4.51 -4.16
N GLY A 73 -2.31 4.82 -4.34
CA GLY A 73 -3.25 3.94 -5.01
C GLY A 73 -4.12 3.12 -4.06
N SER A 74 -4.99 2.32 -4.66
CA SER A 74 -5.89 1.43 -3.97
C SER A 74 -6.24 0.29 -4.93
N PRO A 75 -6.26 -0.97 -4.46
CA PRO A 75 -6.77 -2.09 -5.26
C PRO A 75 -8.23 -1.94 -5.71
N LYS A 76 -8.96 -0.97 -5.15
CA LYS A 76 -10.35 -0.65 -5.55
C LYS A 76 -10.45 0.35 -6.69
N PHE A 77 -9.33 0.90 -7.19
CA PHE A 77 -9.36 1.87 -8.28
C PHE A 77 -9.60 1.22 -9.64
N ALA A 78 -9.40 -0.10 -9.78
CA ALA A 78 -9.72 -0.85 -10.99
C ALA A 78 -9.08 -0.21 -12.25
N VAL A 79 -7.81 0.20 -12.12
CA VAL A 79 -7.06 0.86 -13.19
C VAL A 79 -6.97 0.00 -14.45
N TYR A 80 -7.00 -1.33 -14.30
CA TYR A 80 -6.99 -2.25 -15.43
C TYR A 80 -8.36 -2.46 -16.09
N ASP A 81 -9.46 -1.95 -15.50
CA ASP A 81 -10.79 -1.99 -16.12
C ASP A 81 -11.08 -0.80 -17.05
N MET A 82 -10.18 0.18 -17.08
CA MET A 82 -10.31 1.35 -17.96
C MET A 82 -10.18 0.93 -19.43
N ASP A 83 -11.16 1.27 -20.28
CA ASP A 83 -11.10 0.99 -21.71
C ASP A 83 -11.58 2.21 -22.51
N PHE A 84 -10.70 2.75 -23.34
CA PHE A 84 -10.98 3.90 -24.20
C PHE A 84 -11.44 3.51 -25.62
N GLY A 85 -11.66 2.22 -25.88
CA GLY A 85 -12.04 1.67 -27.19
C GLY A 85 -10.94 0.89 -27.90
N TRP A 86 -9.77 0.74 -27.27
CA TRP A 86 -8.64 -0.04 -27.80
C TRP A 86 -8.28 -1.25 -26.93
N GLY A 87 -9.14 -1.56 -25.96
CA GLY A 87 -8.91 -2.61 -24.97
C GLY A 87 -8.31 -2.07 -23.69
N LYS A 88 -8.34 -2.94 -22.66
CA LYS A 88 -7.81 -2.68 -21.33
C LYS A 88 -6.28 -2.51 -21.30
N PRO A 89 -5.73 -1.68 -20.38
CA PRO A 89 -4.30 -1.51 -20.20
C PRO A 89 -3.57 -2.84 -20.03
N LYS A 90 -2.38 -2.94 -20.64
CA LYS A 90 -1.47 -4.08 -20.42
C LYS A 90 -0.68 -3.93 -19.12
N LYS A 91 -0.34 -2.70 -18.76
CA LYS A 91 0.40 -2.33 -17.54
C LYS A 91 0.00 -0.92 -17.13
N SER A 92 -0.09 -0.68 -15.82
CA SER A 92 -0.24 0.66 -15.22
C SER A 92 0.96 0.93 -14.31
N GLU A 93 1.50 2.15 -14.37
CA GLU A 93 2.66 2.58 -13.58
C GLU A 93 2.42 3.97 -12.99
N VAL A 94 2.89 4.19 -11.76
CA VAL A 94 2.79 5.49 -11.08
C VAL A 94 4.15 6.15 -11.05
N ILE A 95 4.45 6.97 -12.06
CA ILE A 95 5.78 7.56 -12.26
C ILE A 95 6.22 8.46 -11.10
N SER A 96 5.28 9.06 -10.37
CA SER A 96 5.60 9.95 -9.24
C SER A 96 6.32 9.25 -8.09
N ILE A 97 6.27 7.91 -8.00
CA ILE A 97 6.98 7.15 -6.96
C ILE A 97 8.50 7.27 -7.08
N ASP A 98 9.04 7.56 -8.26
CA ASP A 98 10.47 7.80 -8.48
C ASP A 98 10.99 9.00 -7.67
N ILE A 99 10.10 9.99 -7.45
CA ILE A 99 10.43 11.24 -6.76
C ILE A 99 10.08 11.13 -5.27
N THR A 100 8.93 10.54 -4.94
CA THR A 100 8.44 10.47 -3.56
C THR A 100 9.09 9.36 -2.76
N GLY A 101 9.59 8.30 -3.40
CA GLY A 101 10.05 7.07 -2.75
C GLY A 101 8.91 6.26 -2.13
N PHE A 102 7.66 6.54 -2.51
CA PHE A 102 6.49 5.77 -2.10
C PHE A 102 6.37 4.47 -2.89
N LEU A 103 5.43 3.64 -2.48
CA LEU A 103 5.05 2.40 -3.15
C LEU A 103 3.72 2.61 -3.85
N SER A 104 3.53 2.02 -5.03
CA SER A 104 2.19 1.94 -5.61
C SER A 104 1.51 0.61 -5.21
N LEU A 105 0.19 0.62 -5.05
CA LEU A 105 -0.60 -0.57 -4.72
C LEU A 105 -1.91 -0.59 -5.51
N TYR A 106 -2.08 -1.62 -6.35
CA TYR A 106 -3.26 -1.80 -7.21
C TYR A 106 -3.67 -3.27 -7.28
N GLU A 107 -4.83 -3.51 -7.88
CA GLU A 107 -5.25 -4.84 -8.31
C GLU A 107 -4.31 -5.40 -9.38
N CYS A 108 -4.10 -6.71 -9.39
CA CYS A 108 -3.36 -7.37 -10.45
C CYS A 108 -4.26 -7.62 -11.66
N ARG A 109 -3.73 -7.36 -12.86
CA ARG A 109 -4.45 -7.56 -14.12
C ARG A 109 -4.80 -9.02 -14.39
N ASP A 110 -3.85 -9.91 -14.16
CA ASP A 110 -3.88 -11.28 -14.71
C ASP A 110 -4.44 -12.31 -13.71
N ALA A 111 -4.63 -11.94 -12.45
CA ALA A 111 -5.10 -12.85 -11.41
C ALA A 111 -6.00 -12.11 -10.40
N GLU A 112 -7.27 -12.49 -10.38
CA GLU A 112 -8.25 -11.96 -9.42
C GLU A 112 -7.80 -12.24 -7.99
N GLY A 113 -7.94 -11.22 -7.12
CA GLY A 113 -7.52 -11.29 -5.72
C GLY A 113 -6.02 -11.05 -5.49
N ASN A 114 -5.19 -11.03 -6.54
CA ASN A 114 -3.78 -10.68 -6.43
C ASN A 114 -3.58 -9.15 -6.46
N LEU A 115 -2.45 -8.73 -5.89
CA LEU A 115 -2.06 -7.32 -5.80
C LEU A 115 -0.77 -7.07 -6.58
N GLU A 116 -0.71 -5.92 -7.23
CA GLU A 116 0.52 -5.38 -7.80
C GLU A 116 1.09 -4.30 -6.89
N VAL A 117 2.37 -4.44 -6.54
CA VAL A 117 3.13 -3.46 -5.76
C VAL A 117 4.22 -2.87 -6.65
N GLY A 118 4.16 -1.57 -6.94
CA GLY A 118 5.20 -0.86 -7.68
C GLY A 118 6.22 -0.21 -6.74
N LEU A 119 7.49 -0.33 -7.09
CA LEU A 119 8.63 0.13 -6.31
C LEU A 119 9.63 0.83 -7.23
N SER A 120 10.25 1.90 -6.74
CA SER A 120 11.36 2.57 -7.44
C SER A 120 12.46 2.92 -6.46
N PHE A 121 13.58 2.20 -6.54
CA PHE A 121 14.73 2.37 -5.68
C PHE A 121 16.04 2.36 -6.48
N PRO A 122 17.12 2.97 -5.97
CA PRO A 122 18.46 2.74 -6.49
C PRO A 122 18.77 1.24 -6.54
N ARG A 123 19.50 0.80 -7.58
CA ARG A 123 19.75 -0.62 -7.88
C ARG A 123 20.13 -1.45 -6.65
N ILE A 124 21.09 -0.99 -5.85
CA ILE A 124 21.58 -1.72 -4.66
C ILE A 124 20.44 -1.98 -3.64
N LYS A 125 19.55 -1.00 -3.43
CA LYS A 125 18.40 -1.15 -2.54
C LYS A 125 17.34 -2.07 -3.14
N MET A 126 17.11 -1.98 -4.46
CA MET A 126 16.16 -2.86 -5.15
C MET A 126 16.61 -4.34 -5.09
N GLU A 127 17.89 -4.62 -5.31
CA GLU A 127 18.47 -5.96 -5.20
C GLU A 127 18.32 -6.52 -3.77
N ALA A 128 18.62 -5.70 -2.75
CA ALA A 128 18.43 -6.08 -1.36
C ALA A 128 16.95 -6.34 -1.02
N PHE A 129 16.04 -5.46 -1.47
CA PHE A 129 14.61 -5.63 -1.28
C PHE A 129 14.10 -6.93 -1.92
N ALA A 130 14.48 -7.18 -3.18
CA ALA A 130 14.06 -8.39 -3.90
C ALA A 130 14.52 -9.67 -3.19
N ALA A 131 15.78 -9.69 -2.70
CA ALA A 131 16.30 -10.82 -1.93
C ALA A 131 15.53 -11.04 -0.62
N ILE A 132 15.24 -9.98 0.13
CA ILE A 132 14.47 -10.06 1.38
C ILE A 132 13.04 -10.51 1.10
N PHE A 133 12.37 -9.91 0.13
CA PHE A 133 10.97 -10.18 -0.20
C PHE A 133 10.74 -11.62 -0.63
N THR A 134 11.57 -12.12 -1.55
CA THR A 134 11.47 -13.51 -2.04
C THR A 134 11.79 -14.53 -0.96
N ASN A 135 12.82 -14.30 -0.14
CA ASN A 135 13.16 -15.17 0.99
C ASN A 135 12.10 -15.18 2.09
N SER A 136 11.41 -14.05 2.31
CA SER A 136 10.31 -13.99 3.28
C SER A 136 9.07 -14.72 2.77
N LEU A 137 8.71 -14.55 1.48
CA LEU A 137 7.57 -15.22 0.89
C LEU A 137 7.73 -16.75 0.81
N SER A 138 8.93 -17.25 0.55
CA SER A 138 9.18 -18.70 0.51
C SER A 138 8.94 -19.41 1.85
N LYS A 139 8.94 -18.65 2.95
CA LYS A 139 8.64 -19.15 4.30
C LYS A 139 7.15 -19.11 4.65
N VAL A 140 6.33 -18.42 3.86
CA VAL A 140 4.89 -18.41 4.03
C VAL A 140 4.33 -19.72 3.44
N PRO A 141 3.61 -20.54 4.22
CA PRO A 141 2.99 -21.75 3.68
C PRO A 141 2.07 -21.39 2.52
N SER A 142 2.17 -22.10 1.40
CA SER A 142 1.26 -21.91 0.27
C SER A 142 -0.19 -22.06 0.74
N LEU A 143 -1.09 -21.19 0.29
CA LEU A 143 -2.53 -21.22 0.63
C LEU A 143 -3.20 -22.58 0.37
N GLY A 144 -2.60 -23.45 -0.46
CA GLY A 144 -3.05 -24.83 -0.69
C GLY A 144 -2.98 -25.76 0.53
N THR A 145 -2.27 -25.40 1.60
CA THR A 145 -2.16 -26.22 2.83
C THR A 145 -3.31 -26.01 3.82
N TYR A 146 -4.13 -24.96 3.64
CA TYR A 146 -5.32 -24.70 4.47
C TYR A 146 -6.60 -25.33 3.89
N ALA A 147 -6.58 -25.74 2.61
CA ALA A 147 -7.72 -26.36 1.95
C ALA A 147 -7.87 -27.87 2.23
N SER A 148 -6.89 -28.52 2.87
CA SER A 148 -6.93 -29.95 3.21
C SER A 148 -7.39 -30.25 4.64
N ASN A 149 -7.81 -29.23 5.41
CA ASN A 149 -8.26 -29.37 6.80
C ASN A 149 -9.69 -28.86 7.01
N ASN A 150 -10.62 -29.16 6.08
CA ASN A 150 -12.06 -29.11 6.31
C ASN A 150 -12.77 -30.21 5.52
#